data_AF-A0A2W2L1N7-F1
#
_entry.id   AF-A0A2W2L1N7-F1
#
_cell.length_a   1.000
_cell.length_b   1.000
_cell.length_c   1.000
_cell.angle_alpha   90.00
_cell.angle_beta   90.00
_cell.angle_gamma   90.00
#
_symmetry.space_group_name_H-M   'P 1'
#
loop_
_entity.id
_entity.type
_entity.pdbx_description
1 polymer ?
#
loop_
_entity_poly.entity_id
_entity_poly.type
_entity_poly.pdbx_seq_one_letter_code
_entity_poly.pdbx_strand_id
1 'polypeptide(L)'
;MTPEALRSMTFPRAPLTRRGYNEEAVHDALRRCAATLTALAEENNRLRTDMQRHRDWIRANNIGDSSGPTGVPTVDAVLQQARAQQSAEQTVSAAREQARNMVRAARAQAEAILQQRWEQATEETEGNPEETERLISYLRQVAQSLTATADQYATKQAQTPSSPATAATPHGT
;
A
#
# COMPACT_ATOMS: atom_id res chain seq x y z
N MET A 1 -35.80 -8.86 42.73
CA MET A 1 -36.84 -7.81 42.56
C MET A 1 -37.09 -7.65 41.07
N THR A 2 -38.32 -7.85 40.61
CA THR A 2 -38.70 -7.75 39.18
C THR A 2 -39.36 -6.40 38.88
N PRO A 3 -39.32 -5.91 37.63
CA PRO A 3 -40.01 -4.68 37.25
C PRO A 3 -41.52 -4.72 37.52
N GLU A 4 -42.16 -5.87 37.35
CA GLU A 4 -43.58 -6.06 37.64
C GLU A 4 -43.90 -5.97 39.13
N ALA A 5 -43.04 -6.55 39.98
CA ALA A 5 -43.21 -6.45 41.43
C ALA A 5 -43.13 -5.00 41.93
N LEU A 6 -42.33 -4.13 41.27
CA LEU A 6 -42.31 -2.71 41.60
C LEU A 6 -43.56 -1.97 41.13
N ARG A 7 -44.17 -2.39 40.01
CA ARG A 7 -45.39 -1.77 39.47
C ARG A 7 -46.63 -2.12 40.30
N SER A 8 -46.66 -3.28 40.94
CA SER A 8 -47.77 -3.74 41.79
C SER A 8 -47.55 -3.49 43.29
N MET A 9 -46.46 -2.80 43.67
CA MET A 9 -46.11 -2.56 45.06
C MET A 9 -47.04 -1.52 45.69
N THR A 10 -47.78 -1.93 46.73
CA THR A 10 -48.68 -1.05 47.48
C THR A 10 -48.09 -0.74 48.86
N PHE A 11 -48.15 0.53 49.27
CA PHE A 11 -47.73 0.97 50.59
C PHE A 11 -48.94 1.27 51.49
N PRO A 12 -48.89 0.92 52.79
CA PRO A 12 -49.92 1.32 53.74
C PRO A 12 -49.90 2.85 53.95
N ARG A 13 -51.07 3.45 54.21
CA ARG A 13 -51.18 4.88 54.53
C ARG A 13 -50.43 5.21 55.82
N ALA A 14 -49.84 6.40 55.86
CA ALA A 14 -49.13 6.89 57.04
C ALA A 14 -50.09 7.01 58.24
N PRO A 15 -49.65 6.65 59.46
CA PRO A 15 -50.46 6.81 60.67
C PRO A 15 -50.75 8.30 60.92
N LEU A 16 -51.93 8.59 61.47
CA LEU A 16 -52.52 9.94 61.58
C LEU A 16 -51.61 10.99 62.29
N THR A 17 -50.63 10.52 63.06
CA THR A 17 -49.65 11.33 63.82
C THR A 17 -48.38 11.68 63.03
N ARG A 18 -48.19 11.16 61.80
CA ARG A 18 -47.05 11.48 60.93
C ARG A 18 -47.48 11.80 59.51
N ARG A 19 -46.82 12.79 58.91
CA ARG A 19 -47.00 13.12 57.49
C ARG A 19 -46.26 12.10 56.63
N GLY A 20 -46.97 11.46 55.68
CA GLY A 20 -46.40 10.51 54.73
C GLY A 20 -45.69 11.17 53.55
N TYR A 21 -45.08 10.35 52.69
CA TYR A 21 -44.53 10.79 51.41
C TYR A 21 -45.65 11.19 50.44
N ASN A 22 -45.35 12.08 49.48
CA ASN A 22 -46.28 12.41 48.41
C ASN A 22 -46.49 11.18 47.51
N GLU A 23 -47.74 10.75 47.40
CA GLU A 23 -48.14 9.58 46.64
C GLU A 23 -47.74 9.67 45.16
N GLU A 24 -47.98 10.81 44.50
CA GLU A 24 -47.64 11.00 43.08
C GLU A 24 -46.13 10.88 42.85
N ALA A 25 -45.33 11.51 43.72
CA ALA A 25 -43.87 11.47 43.63
C ALA A 25 -43.31 10.05 43.85
N VAL A 26 -43.92 9.26 44.74
CA VAL A 26 -43.56 7.85 44.96
C VAL A 26 -43.92 7.00 43.74
N HIS A 27 -45.10 7.18 43.16
CA HIS A 27 -45.51 6.47 41.94
C HIS A 27 -44.58 6.80 40.76
N ASP A 28 -44.16 8.06 40.60
CA ASP A 28 -43.20 8.47 39.57
C ASP A 28 -41.81 7.87 39.78
N ALA A 29 -41.35 7.78 41.03
CA ALA A 29 -40.10 7.11 41.36
C ALA A 29 -40.19 5.60 41.04
N LEU A 30 -41.28 4.93 41.44
CA LEU A 30 -41.49 3.52 41.14
C LEU A 30 -41.55 3.23 39.64
N ARG A 31 -42.22 4.08 38.86
CA ARG A 31 -42.27 3.96 37.38
C ARG A 31 -40.87 4.06 36.77
N ARG A 32 -40.06 5.04 37.19
CA ARG A 32 -38.67 5.20 36.73
C ARG A 32 -37.81 4.00 37.11
N CYS A 33 -37.88 3.55 38.36
CA CYS A 33 -37.14 2.38 38.83
C CYS A 33 -37.53 1.12 38.06
N ALA A 34 -38.82 0.90 37.80
CA ALA A 34 -39.30 -0.24 37.02
C ALA A 34 -38.76 -0.18 35.57
N ALA A 35 -38.76 0.99 34.93
CA ALA A 35 -38.21 1.16 33.59
C ALA A 35 -36.68 0.89 33.55
N THR A 36 -35.93 1.41 34.53
CA THR A 36 -34.48 1.14 34.63
C THR A 36 -34.19 -0.34 34.88
N LEU A 37 -34.96 -1.01 35.74
CA LEU A 37 -34.79 -2.44 35.97
C LEU A 37 -35.10 -3.28 34.74
N THR A 38 -36.10 -2.89 33.93
CA THR A 38 -36.37 -3.56 32.65
C THR A 38 -35.17 -3.43 31.72
N ALA A 39 -34.64 -2.22 31.52
CA ALA A 39 -33.48 -2.00 30.64
C ALA A 39 -32.23 -2.79 31.11
N LEU A 40 -31.98 -2.83 32.42
CA LEU A 40 -30.88 -3.62 32.99
C LEU A 40 -31.10 -5.13 32.80
N ALA A 41 -32.33 -5.61 32.94
CA ALA A 41 -32.64 -7.03 32.74
C ALA A 41 -32.46 -7.46 31.28
N GLU A 42 -32.89 -6.61 30.34
CA GLU A 42 -32.70 -6.83 28.89
C GLU A 42 -31.22 -6.88 28.53
N GLU A 43 -30.43 -5.91 29.01
CA GLU A 43 -28.99 -5.89 28.76
C GLU A 43 -28.29 -7.09 29.40
N ASN A 44 -28.67 -7.49 30.63
CA ASN A 44 -28.11 -8.68 31.25
C ASN A 44 -28.43 -9.95 30.45
N ASN A 45 -29.65 -10.05 29.92
CA ASN A 45 -30.07 -11.19 29.10
C ASN A 45 -29.31 -11.23 27.77
N ARG A 46 -29.09 -10.06 27.15
CA ARG A 46 -28.25 -9.92 25.96
C ARG A 46 -26.82 -10.39 26.24
N LEU A 47 -26.19 -9.87 27.29
CA LEU A 47 -24.83 -10.24 27.67
C LEU A 47 -24.70 -11.74 27.95
N ARG A 48 -25.69 -12.34 28.62
CA ARG A 48 -25.72 -13.79 28.86
C ARG A 48 -25.83 -14.59 27.55
N THR A 49 -26.65 -14.14 26.62
CA THR A 49 -26.81 -14.77 25.30
C THR A 49 -25.51 -14.68 24.50
N ASP A 50 -24.85 -13.53 24.52
CA ASP A 50 -23.58 -13.33 23.83
C ASP A 50 -22.46 -14.18 24.45
N MET A 51 -22.37 -14.23 25.79
CA MET A 51 -21.43 -15.12 26.48
C MET A 51 -21.70 -16.59 26.15
N GLN A 52 -22.97 -17.00 26.12
CA GLN A 52 -23.36 -18.35 25.77
C GLN A 52 -22.95 -18.68 24.33
N ARG A 53 -23.22 -17.79 23.38
CA ARG A 53 -22.77 -17.92 21.99
C ARG A 53 -21.25 -18.05 21.89
N HIS A 54 -20.48 -17.26 22.65
CA HIS A 54 -19.02 -17.36 22.66
C HIS A 54 -18.56 -18.72 23.19
N ARG A 55 -19.17 -19.21 24.29
CA ARG A 55 -18.87 -20.53 24.84
C ARG A 55 -19.19 -21.64 23.85
N ASP A 56 -20.33 -21.55 23.18
CA ASP A 56 -20.77 -22.53 22.19
C ASP A 56 -19.87 -22.51 20.94
N TRP A 57 -19.41 -21.34 20.50
CA TRP A 57 -18.42 -21.22 19.42
C TRP A 57 -17.08 -21.86 19.79
N ILE A 58 -16.59 -21.61 21.02
CA ILE A 58 -15.35 -22.23 21.52
C ILE A 58 -15.48 -23.76 21.54
N ARG A 59 -16.62 -24.27 22.01
CA ARG A 59 -16.91 -25.72 22.03
C ARG A 59 -16.99 -26.30 20.62
N ALA A 60 -17.74 -25.67 19.72
CA ALA A 60 -17.93 -26.14 18.35
C ALA A 60 -16.63 -26.14 17.53
N ASN A 61 -15.72 -25.19 17.82
CA ASN A 61 -14.44 -25.08 17.15
C ASN A 61 -13.32 -25.94 17.79
N ASN A 62 -13.62 -26.80 18.79
CA ASN A 62 -12.63 -27.62 19.51
C ASN A 62 -11.43 -26.81 20.04
N ILE A 63 -11.61 -25.52 20.35
CA ILE A 63 -10.54 -24.64 20.86
C ILE A 63 -10.33 -24.87 22.37
N GLY A 64 -11.12 -25.74 23.01
CA GLY A 64 -11.03 -25.97 24.46
C GLY A 64 -11.65 -27.27 24.96
N ASP A 65 -11.09 -28.42 24.58
CA ASP A 65 -11.24 -29.67 25.34
C ASP A 65 -10.48 -29.61 26.70
N SER A 66 -10.59 -28.49 27.41
CA SER A 66 -9.89 -28.21 28.68
C SER A 66 -10.79 -27.54 29.72
N SER A 67 -12.12 -27.67 29.62
CA SER A 67 -13.05 -27.07 30.59
C SER A 67 -13.44 -28.05 31.70
N GLY A 68 -12.49 -28.30 32.60
CA GLY A 68 -12.82 -28.56 34.02
C GLY A 68 -13.05 -27.21 34.75
N PRO A 69 -13.81 -27.18 35.86
CA PRO A 69 -14.25 -25.94 36.53
C PRO A 69 -13.15 -25.15 37.25
N THR A 70 -11.90 -25.62 37.21
CA THR A 70 -10.75 -25.00 37.85
C THR A 70 -9.92 -24.33 36.75
N GLY A 71 -9.78 -23.01 36.76
CA GLY A 71 -8.98 -22.22 35.80
C GLY A 71 -7.47 -22.50 35.83
N VAL A 72 -7.07 -23.74 36.06
CA VAL A 72 -5.70 -24.24 35.94
C VAL A 72 -5.58 -24.80 34.52
N PRO A 73 -4.63 -24.31 33.70
CA PRO A 73 -4.40 -24.86 32.37
C PRO A 73 -4.05 -26.34 32.50
N THR A 74 -4.89 -27.21 31.92
CA THR A 74 -4.66 -28.65 31.88
C THR A 74 -3.31 -28.95 31.24
N VAL A 75 -2.62 -30.00 31.70
CA VAL A 75 -1.31 -30.43 31.18
C VAL A 75 -1.32 -30.59 29.66
N ASP A 76 -2.42 -31.08 29.09
CA ASP A 76 -2.59 -31.21 27.63
C ASP A 76 -2.62 -29.86 26.91
N ALA A 77 -3.20 -28.83 27.51
CA ALA A 77 -3.19 -27.47 26.95
C ALA A 77 -1.77 -26.89 26.94
N VAL A 78 -0.98 -27.15 27.99
CA VAL A 78 0.42 -26.74 28.06
C VAL A 78 1.25 -27.49 27.01
N LEU A 79 1.02 -28.80 26.84
CA LEU A 79 1.70 -29.60 25.83
C LEU A 79 1.35 -29.17 24.40
N GLN A 80 0.08 -28.88 24.14
CA GLN A 80 -0.39 -28.36 22.86
C GLN A 80 0.18 -26.97 22.58
N GLN A 81 0.22 -26.09 23.59
CA GLN A 81 0.82 -24.78 23.47
C GLN A 81 2.33 -24.88 23.18
N ALA A 82 3.05 -25.76 23.87
CA ALA A 82 4.46 -26.00 23.61
C ALA A 82 4.70 -26.48 22.17
N ARG A 83 3.87 -27.40 21.66
CA ARG A 83 3.94 -27.87 20.27
C ARG A 83 3.65 -26.76 19.25
N ALA A 84 2.65 -25.92 19.52
CA ALA A 84 2.31 -24.79 18.67
C ALA A 84 3.41 -23.71 18.68
N GLN A 85 4.03 -23.46 19.84
CA GLN A 85 5.13 -22.52 19.95
C GLN A 85 6.37 -23.00 19.20
N GLN A 86 6.71 -24.29 19.34
CA GLN A 86 7.80 -24.90 18.59
C GLN A 86 7.58 -24.82 17.07
N SER A 87 6.34 -25.04 16.59
CA SER A 87 6.05 -24.92 15.15
C SER A 87 6.09 -23.47 14.66
N ALA A 88 5.64 -22.52 15.48
CA ALA A 88 5.76 -21.10 15.18
C ALA A 88 7.23 -20.65 15.10
N GLU A 89 8.08 -21.11 16.01
CA GLU A 89 9.51 -20.80 15.98
C GLU A 89 10.20 -21.36 14.73
N GLN A 90 9.82 -22.56 14.29
CA GLN A 90 10.32 -23.14 13.04
C GLN A 90 9.94 -22.31 11.81
N THR A 91 8.68 -21.87 11.73
CA THR A 91 8.22 -21.04 10.60
C THR A 91 8.91 -19.68 10.58
N VAL A 92 9.09 -19.05 11.75
CA VAL A 92 9.85 -17.79 11.87
C VAL A 92 11.31 -17.97 11.47
N SER A 93 11.95 -19.07 11.89
CA SER A 93 13.33 -19.38 11.50
C SER A 93 13.46 -19.55 9.98
N ALA A 94 12.57 -20.33 9.36
CA ALA A 94 12.56 -20.54 7.91
C ALA A 94 12.33 -19.24 7.13
N ALA A 95 11.38 -18.41 7.58
CA ALA A 95 11.09 -17.11 6.96
C ALA A 95 12.30 -16.16 7.04
N ARG A 96 13.00 -16.14 8.20
CA ARG A 96 14.22 -15.33 8.37
C ARG A 96 15.34 -15.77 7.45
N GLU A 97 15.52 -17.08 7.27
CA GLU A 97 16.54 -17.61 6.37
C GLU A 97 16.21 -17.28 4.91
N GLN A 98 14.96 -17.44 4.49
CA GLN A 98 14.52 -17.03 3.15
C GLN A 98 14.74 -15.53 2.91
N ALA A 99 14.40 -14.68 3.87
CA ALA A 99 14.62 -13.24 3.76
C ALA A 99 16.11 -12.89 3.59
N ARG A 100 16.99 -13.54 4.36
CA ARG A 100 18.45 -13.36 4.22
C ARG A 100 18.94 -13.79 2.84
N ASN A 101 18.43 -14.90 2.31
CA ASN A 101 18.76 -15.38 0.99
C ASN A 101 18.29 -14.40 -0.10
N MET A 102 17.07 -13.86 0.02
CA MET A 102 16.55 -12.86 -0.91
C MET A 102 17.38 -11.57 -0.91
N VAL A 103 17.80 -11.09 0.28
CA VAL A 103 18.66 -9.89 0.37
C VAL A 103 20.03 -10.12 -0.26
N ARG A 104 20.64 -11.29 -0.05
CA ARG A 104 21.92 -11.66 -0.69
C ARG A 104 21.77 -11.74 -2.21
N ALA A 105 20.71 -12.37 -2.70
CA ALA A 105 20.43 -12.49 -4.12
C ALA A 105 20.19 -11.11 -4.78
N ALA A 106 19.39 -10.26 -4.14
CA ALA A 106 19.11 -8.90 -4.64
C ALA A 106 20.39 -8.06 -4.72
N ARG A 107 21.30 -8.19 -3.75
CA ARG A 107 22.58 -7.49 -3.76
C ARG A 107 23.48 -7.97 -4.90
N ALA A 108 23.59 -9.29 -5.10
CA ALA A 108 24.36 -9.85 -6.21
C ALA A 108 23.79 -9.41 -7.57
N GLN A 109 22.46 -9.36 -7.71
CA GLN A 109 21.81 -8.85 -8.92
C GLN A 109 22.10 -7.36 -9.15
N ALA A 110 22.04 -6.54 -8.10
CA ALA A 110 22.36 -5.11 -8.22
C ALA A 110 23.82 -4.89 -8.66
N GLU A 111 24.77 -5.64 -8.09
CA GLU A 111 26.18 -5.59 -8.46
C GLU A 111 26.39 -6.03 -9.93
N ALA A 112 25.71 -7.08 -10.38
CA ALA A 112 25.76 -7.53 -11.77
C ALA A 112 25.21 -6.48 -12.75
N ILE A 113 24.09 -5.82 -12.43
CA ILE A 113 23.52 -4.75 -13.27
C ILE A 113 24.51 -3.58 -13.37
N LEU A 114 25.15 -3.22 -12.26
CA LEU A 114 26.16 -2.16 -12.29
C LEU A 114 27.34 -2.55 -13.16
N GLN A 115 27.88 -3.76 -13.03
CA GLN A 115 28.98 -4.26 -13.86
C GLN A 115 28.65 -4.23 -15.35
N GLN A 116 27.46 -4.71 -15.75
CA GLN A 116 27.02 -4.65 -17.14
C GLN A 116 26.99 -3.21 -17.68
N ARG A 117 26.54 -2.24 -16.86
CA ARG A 117 26.55 -0.84 -17.26
C ARG A 117 27.96 -0.27 -17.37
N TRP A 118 28.90 -0.72 -16.54
CA TRP A 118 30.31 -0.32 -16.66
C TRP A 118 30.91 -0.86 -17.96
N GLU A 119 30.70 -2.14 -18.26
CA GLU A 119 31.19 -2.78 -19.49
C GLU A 119 30.65 -2.08 -20.74
N GLN A 120 29.35 -1.79 -20.78
CA GLN A 120 28.74 -1.03 -21.88
C GLN A 120 29.34 0.38 -22.02
N ALA A 121 29.55 1.10 -20.92
CA ALA A 121 30.15 2.43 -20.97
C ALA A 121 31.61 2.40 -21.46
N THR A 122 32.38 1.37 -21.08
CA THR A 122 33.75 1.17 -21.59
C THR A 122 33.75 0.80 -23.07
N GLU A 123 32.88 -0.12 -23.50
CA GLU A 123 32.77 -0.53 -24.90
C GLU A 123 32.23 0.59 -25.79
N GLU A 124 31.31 1.44 -25.32
CA GLU A 124 30.88 2.65 -26.05
C GLU A 124 32.04 3.64 -26.23
N THR A 125 32.93 3.75 -25.24
CA THR A 125 34.09 4.63 -25.31
C THR A 125 35.18 4.06 -26.24
N GLU A 126 35.34 2.72 -26.24
CA GLU A 126 36.39 2.01 -26.99
C GLU A 126 35.96 1.62 -28.42
N GLY A 127 34.66 1.47 -28.66
CA GLY A 127 34.05 1.12 -29.96
C GLY A 127 33.79 2.31 -30.90
N ASN A 128 33.88 3.55 -30.40
CA ASN A 128 33.63 4.76 -31.19
C ASN A 128 34.87 5.49 -31.80
N PRO A 129 36.14 5.02 -31.75
CA PRO A 129 37.23 5.70 -32.46
C PRO A 129 37.11 5.52 -33.99
N GLU A 130 36.63 4.37 -34.47
CA GLU A 130 36.41 4.15 -35.90
C GLU A 130 35.20 4.94 -36.44
N GLU A 131 34.12 5.02 -35.67
CA GLU A 131 32.95 5.83 -36.03
C GLU A 131 33.28 7.33 -36.04
N THR A 132 34.07 7.80 -35.06
CA THR A 132 34.57 9.18 -35.07
C THR A 132 35.52 9.44 -36.25
N GLU A 133 36.41 8.51 -36.62
CA GLU A 133 37.22 8.63 -37.85
C GLU A 133 36.38 8.63 -39.14
N ARG A 134 35.32 7.82 -39.20
CA ARG A 134 34.36 7.82 -40.33
C ARG A 134 33.61 9.15 -40.43
N LEU A 135 33.19 9.72 -39.30
CA LEU A 135 32.57 11.05 -39.25
C LEU A 135 33.54 12.15 -39.69
N ILE A 136 34.79 12.12 -39.22
CA ILE A 136 35.82 13.10 -39.59
C ILE A 136 36.14 13.03 -41.08
N SER A 137 36.29 11.81 -41.62
CA SER A 137 36.55 11.60 -43.05
C SER A 137 35.36 12.03 -43.91
N TYR A 138 34.12 11.73 -43.49
CA TYR A 138 32.91 12.20 -44.15
C TYR A 138 32.81 13.73 -44.19
N LEU A 139 33.05 14.41 -43.06
CA LEU A 139 33.07 15.87 -42.99
C LEU A 139 34.13 16.48 -43.92
N ARG A 140 35.32 15.86 -43.99
CA ARG A 140 36.38 16.30 -44.91
C ARG A 140 35.97 16.14 -46.38
N GLN A 141 35.32 15.03 -46.74
CA GLN A 141 34.86 14.79 -48.10
C GLN A 141 33.77 15.78 -48.53
N VAL A 142 32.84 16.11 -47.63
CA VAL A 142 31.82 17.15 -47.86
C VAL A 142 32.47 18.52 -48.04
N ALA A 143 33.46 18.87 -47.23
CA ALA A 143 34.19 20.13 -47.40
C ALA A 143 34.88 20.19 -48.77
N GLN A 144 35.54 19.11 -49.21
CA GLN A 144 36.19 19.04 -50.52
C GLN A 144 35.21 19.16 -51.69
N SER A 145 34.04 18.53 -51.58
CA SER A 145 33.03 18.61 -52.64
C SER A 145 32.42 20.01 -52.76
N LEU A 146 32.24 20.72 -51.64
CA LEU A 146 31.80 22.11 -51.60
C LEU A 146 32.85 23.06 -52.22
N THR A 147 34.14 22.87 -51.93
CA THR A 147 35.21 23.66 -52.55
C THR A 147 35.29 23.42 -54.06
N ALA A 148 35.21 22.17 -54.49
CA ALA A 148 35.22 21.82 -55.91
C ALA A 148 34.00 22.41 -56.66
N THR A 149 32.83 22.45 -56.02
CA THR A 149 31.67 23.14 -56.61
C THR A 149 31.89 24.65 -56.68
N ALA A 150 32.45 25.29 -55.65
CA ALA A 150 32.78 26.71 -55.69
C ALA A 150 33.75 27.07 -56.83
N ASP A 151 34.80 26.27 -57.04
CA ASP A 151 35.76 26.46 -58.15
C ASP A 151 35.09 26.29 -59.54
N GLN A 152 34.14 25.35 -59.66
CA GLN A 152 33.34 25.18 -60.87
C GLN A 152 32.44 26.39 -61.18
N TYR A 153 31.91 27.07 -60.16
CA TYR A 153 31.15 28.31 -60.34
C TYR A 153 32.06 29.49 -60.70
N ALA A 154 33.24 29.60 -60.08
CA ALA A 154 34.22 30.63 -60.40
C ALA A 154 34.71 30.52 -61.86
N THR A 155 35.00 29.30 -62.33
CA THR A 155 35.40 29.04 -63.72
C THR A 155 34.26 29.28 -64.71
N LYS A 156 33.01 28.94 -64.38
CA LYS A 156 31.84 29.27 -65.22
C LYS A 156 31.60 30.78 -65.34
N GLN A 157 31.81 31.57 -64.29
CA GLN A 157 31.72 33.04 -64.35
C GLN A 157 32.85 33.67 -65.17
N ALA A 158 34.07 33.10 -65.12
CA ALA A 158 35.18 33.56 -65.95
C ALA A 158 35.01 33.22 -67.46
N GLN A 159 34.20 32.19 -67.79
CA GLN A 159 33.95 31.75 -69.17
C GLN A 159 32.74 32.40 -69.85
N THR A 160 32.01 33.32 -69.20
CA THR A 160 31.05 34.18 -69.91
C THR A 160 31.79 35.26 -70.70
N PRO A 161 31.89 35.19 -72.04
CA PRO A 161 32.40 36.32 -72.82
C PRO A 161 31.39 37.47 -72.76
N SER A 162 31.91 38.68 -72.52
CA SER A 162 31.23 39.93 -72.85
C SER A 162 30.76 39.86 -74.32
N SER A 163 29.46 39.69 -74.55
CA SER A 163 28.89 39.75 -75.88
C SER A 163 29.05 41.17 -76.47
N PRO A 164 29.37 41.30 -77.76
CA PRO A 164 29.78 42.56 -78.38
C PRO A 164 28.58 43.48 -78.61
N ALA A 165 28.81 44.78 -78.42
CA ALA A 165 27.88 45.85 -78.74
C ALA A 165 27.49 45.83 -80.22
N THR A 166 26.19 45.75 -80.48
CA THR A 166 25.54 45.84 -81.78
C THR A 166 25.91 47.15 -82.50
N ALA A 167 26.42 47.04 -83.72
CA ALA A 167 26.69 48.17 -84.61
C ALA A 167 25.39 48.90 -84.99
N ALA A 168 25.36 50.21 -84.78
CA ALA A 168 24.34 51.12 -85.30
C ALA A 168 24.93 51.92 -86.47
N THR A 169 24.44 51.65 -87.68
CA THR A 169 24.59 52.55 -88.83
C THR A 169 23.28 52.56 -89.61
N PRO A 170 22.51 53.68 -89.64
CA PRO A 170 21.33 53.80 -90.47
C PRO A 170 21.67 54.29 -91.88
N HIS A 171 20.96 53.76 -92.87
CA HIS A 171 20.91 54.23 -94.25
C HIS A 171 20.19 55.59 -94.36
N GLY A 172 20.72 56.51 -95.17
CA GLY A 172 19.93 57.30 -96.12
C GLY A 172 19.66 58.78 -95.83
N THR A 173 20.10 59.60 -96.79
CA THR A 173 19.70 60.99 -97.15
C THR A 173 19.99 62.14 -96.19
#